data_AF-A0A8S0FN99-F1
#
_entry.id   AF-A0A8S0FN99-F1
#
_cell.length_a   1.000
_cell.length_b   1.000
_cell.length_c   1.000
_cell.angle_alpha   90.00
_cell.angle_beta   90.00
_cell.angle_gamma   90.00
#
_symmetry.space_group_name_H-M   'P 1'
#
loop_
_entity.id
_entity.type
_entity.pdbx_description
1 polymer ?
#
loop_
_entity_poly.entity_id
_entity_poly.type
_entity_poly.pdbx_seq_one_letter_code
_entity_poly.pdbx_strand_id
1 'polypeptide(L)'
;MNGCGTDYMPTLDGLKSLYDANRGNAMNTVQGWPVNMSYLTNTPSNTQTGSRYYNVVQLNSGAVSQIVSTVLALQTCRTTPLMTASQITLEASDPGQFVSIDSTLSAVKAKKGDEVSIRISTKDAQGNLVGIPP
;
A
#
# COMPACT_ATOMS: atom_id res chain seq x y z
N MET A 1 19.29 6.95 -6.50
CA MET A 1 19.38 5.49 -6.31
C MET A 1 18.18 4.88 -7.01
N ASN A 2 18.35 4.31 -8.21
CA ASN A 2 17.22 3.78 -8.98
C ASN A 2 16.86 2.32 -8.64
N GLY A 3 17.44 1.73 -7.58
CA GLY A 3 16.94 0.54 -6.90
C GLY A 3 16.30 -0.51 -7.82
N CYS A 4 15.07 -0.91 -7.47
CA CYS A 4 14.21 -1.79 -8.26
C CYS A 4 13.26 -1.04 -9.22
N GLY A 5 13.22 0.30 -9.17
CA GLY A 5 12.08 1.10 -9.63
C GLY A 5 10.97 1.27 -8.56
N THR A 6 10.14 2.30 -8.71
CA THR A 6 9.10 2.69 -7.73
C THR A 6 8.08 1.58 -7.48
N ASP A 7 7.72 0.87 -8.55
CA ASP A 7 6.63 -0.12 -8.52
C ASP A 7 7.10 -1.46 -7.95
N TYR A 8 8.41 -1.72 -7.93
CA TYR A 8 8.97 -2.97 -7.41
C TYR A 8 9.57 -2.83 -6.01
N MET A 9 9.81 -1.60 -5.57
CA MET A 9 10.25 -1.35 -4.20
C MET A 9 9.08 -1.64 -3.23
N PRO A 10 9.30 -2.41 -2.15
CA PRO A 10 8.23 -2.76 -1.23
C PRO A 10 7.76 -1.55 -0.43
N THR A 11 6.45 -1.50 -0.16
CA THR A 11 5.85 -0.57 0.80
C THR A 11 6.17 -1.00 2.23
N LEU A 12 5.98 -0.08 3.18
CA LEU A 12 6.07 -0.39 4.61
C LEU A 12 5.13 -1.54 4.98
N ASP A 13 3.88 -1.50 4.54
CA ASP A 13 2.90 -2.55 4.82
C ASP A 13 3.24 -3.86 4.09
N GLY A 14 3.86 -3.79 2.91
CA GLY A 14 4.38 -4.96 2.21
C GLY A 14 5.45 -5.69 3.01
N LEU A 15 6.42 -4.97 3.59
CA LEU A 15 7.45 -5.58 4.44
C LEU A 15 6.91 -6.05 5.80
N LYS A 16 5.94 -5.34 6.39
CA LYS A 16 5.24 -5.81 7.59
C LYS A 16 4.51 -7.13 7.33
N SER A 17 3.77 -7.21 6.22
CA SER A 17 3.06 -8.42 5.82
C SER A 17 4.02 -9.59 5.56
N LEU A 18 5.18 -9.30 4.94
CA LEU A 18 6.24 -10.29 4.75
C LEU A 18 6.75 -10.83 6.10
N TYR A 19 7.03 -9.95 7.06
CA TYR A 19 7.41 -10.36 8.42
C TYR A 19 6.30 -11.17 9.09
N ASP A 20 5.05 -10.72 9.02
CA ASP A 20 3.92 -11.37 9.66
C ASP A 20 3.67 -12.79 9.13
N ALA A 21 3.88 -13.00 7.84
CA ALA A 21 3.84 -14.33 7.21
C ALA A 21 5.03 -15.22 7.59
N ASN A 22 6.11 -14.65 8.14
CA ASN A 22 7.37 -15.34 8.45
C ASN A 22 7.88 -15.02 9.87
N ARG A 23 6.95 -14.94 10.84
CA ARG A 23 7.26 -14.69 12.26
C ARG A 23 8.11 -15.81 12.87
N GLY A 24 8.64 -15.56 14.06
CA GLY A 24 9.46 -16.55 14.77
C GLY A 24 10.81 -16.80 14.09
N ASN A 25 11.39 -15.76 13.47
CA ASN A 25 12.66 -15.81 12.74
C ASN A 25 12.64 -16.67 11.46
N ALA A 26 11.47 -17.03 10.92
CA ALA A 26 11.35 -17.81 9.69
C ALA A 26 11.93 -17.07 8.46
N MET A 27 11.96 -15.73 8.48
CA MET A 27 12.69 -14.95 7.48
C MET A 27 14.16 -15.38 7.35
N ASN A 28 14.82 -15.73 8.46
CA ASN A 28 16.19 -16.20 8.43
C ASN A 28 16.29 -17.72 8.26
N THR A 29 15.54 -18.48 9.06
CA THR A 29 15.70 -19.94 9.16
C THR A 29 15.06 -20.71 8.01
N VAL A 30 14.04 -20.15 7.38
CA VAL A 30 13.31 -20.77 6.26
C VAL A 30 13.64 -20.08 4.94
N GLN A 31 13.51 -18.75 4.88
CA GLN A 31 13.76 -18.01 3.65
C GLN A 31 15.25 -17.73 3.41
N GLY A 32 16.10 -17.82 4.44
CA GLY A 32 17.53 -17.57 4.33
C GLY A 32 17.91 -16.08 4.28
N TRP A 33 16.99 -15.16 4.55
CA TRP A 33 17.24 -13.74 4.43
C TRP A 33 18.08 -13.22 5.62
N PRO A 34 18.99 -12.26 5.40
CA PRO A 34 19.70 -11.60 6.49
C PRO A 34 18.71 -10.74 7.30
N VAL A 35 18.65 -10.94 8.62
CA VAL A 35 17.70 -10.24 9.50
C VAL A 35 18.35 -9.29 10.50
N ASN A 36 19.69 -9.21 10.49
CA ASN A 36 20.48 -8.34 11.37
C ASN A 36 20.68 -6.92 10.80
N MET A 37 20.06 -6.61 9.66
CA MET A 37 20.01 -5.28 9.07
C MET A 37 18.57 -4.94 8.69
N SER A 38 18.23 -3.66 8.74
CA SER A 38 16.91 -3.17 8.36
C SER A 38 16.74 -3.12 6.84
N TYR A 39 15.51 -3.30 6.37
CA TYR A 39 15.14 -3.26 4.97
C TYR A 39 14.42 -1.95 4.63
N LEU A 40 14.83 -1.31 3.53
CA LEU A 40 14.27 -0.07 3.00
C LEU A 40 12.86 -0.26 2.42
N THR A 41 12.02 0.75 2.64
CA THR A 41 10.66 0.84 2.06
C THR A 41 10.55 2.05 1.16
N ASN A 42 9.61 2.01 0.19
CA ASN A 42 9.28 3.17 -0.64
C ASN A 42 8.27 4.12 0.02
N THR A 43 7.73 3.76 1.19
CA THR A 43 6.77 4.58 1.92
C THR A 43 7.51 5.74 2.59
N PRO A 44 7.24 7.01 2.22
CA PRO A 44 7.93 8.15 2.78
C PRO A 44 7.67 8.26 4.28
N SER A 45 8.69 8.67 5.04
CA SER A 45 8.47 9.16 6.40
C SER A 45 7.93 10.58 6.34
N ASN A 46 6.85 10.86 7.08
CA ASN A 46 6.19 12.16 7.17
C ASN A 46 6.33 12.80 8.56
N THR A 47 7.18 12.27 9.42
CA THR A 47 7.25 12.65 10.84
C THR A 47 8.07 13.92 11.09
N GLN A 48 8.86 14.40 10.11
CA GLN A 48 9.71 15.58 10.28
C GLN A 48 9.75 16.43 9.00
N THR A 49 9.63 17.75 9.18
CA THR A 49 9.77 18.76 8.13
C THR A 49 11.20 19.33 8.17
N GLY A 50 12.03 19.04 7.18
CA GLY A 50 13.39 19.61 7.06
C GLY A 50 14.51 18.59 6.82
N SER A 51 14.24 17.30 6.95
CA SER A 51 15.18 16.23 6.58
C SER A 51 14.44 15.05 5.97
N ARG A 52 15.02 14.44 4.94
CA ARG A 52 14.42 13.29 4.27
C ARG A 52 14.75 12.01 5.03
N TYR A 53 13.77 11.46 5.71
CA TYR A 53 13.85 10.16 6.37
C TYR A 53 13.21 9.07 5.52
N TYR A 54 13.73 7.86 5.66
CA TYR A 54 13.23 6.65 5.01
C TYR A 54 12.75 5.68 6.07
N ASN A 55 11.54 5.14 5.91
CA ASN A 55 11.07 4.08 6.78
C ASN A 55 11.79 2.77 6.44
N VAL A 56 12.21 2.05 7.48
CA VAL A 56 12.83 0.73 7.39
C VAL A 56 12.17 -0.27 8.32
N VAL A 57 12.27 -1.56 7.99
CA VAL A 57 11.72 -2.66 8.79
C VAL A 57 12.81 -3.66 9.16
N GLN A 58 12.88 -4.07 10.43
CA GLN A 58 13.71 -5.19 10.86
C GLN A 58 12.93 -6.49 10.75
N LEU A 59 13.38 -7.41 9.89
CA LEU A 59 12.64 -8.64 9.59
C LEU A 59 12.82 -9.76 10.64
N ASN A 60 13.61 -9.54 11.70
CA ASN A 60 13.66 -10.44 12.87
C ASN A 60 12.52 -10.20 13.88
N SER A 61 11.99 -8.97 13.92
CA SER A 61 11.09 -8.49 14.98
C SER A 61 9.85 -7.75 14.46
N GLY A 62 9.85 -7.35 13.19
CA GLY A 62 8.81 -6.50 12.61
C GLY A 62 8.94 -5.03 13.02
N ALA A 63 9.98 -4.65 13.77
CA ALA A 63 10.16 -3.29 14.24
C ALA A 63 10.34 -2.32 13.07
N VAL A 64 9.64 -1.19 13.14
CA VAL A 64 9.72 -0.11 12.15
C VAL A 64 10.52 1.03 12.75
N SER A 65 11.47 1.56 11.98
CA SER A 65 12.23 2.75 12.36
C SER A 65 12.51 3.64 11.15
N GLN A 66 13.22 4.74 11.39
CA GLN A 66 13.52 5.74 10.37
C GLN A 66 15.02 5.96 10.29
N ILE A 67 15.53 6.10 9.07
CA ILE A 67 16.95 6.36 8.83
C ILE A 67 17.14 7.53 7.87
N VAL A 68 18.29 8.17 7.96
CA VAL A 68 18.77 9.16 6.98
C VAL A 68 19.55 8.48 5.86
N SER A 69 19.79 9.18 4.75
CA SER A 69 20.44 8.61 3.55
C SER A 69 21.89 8.13 3.74
N THR A 70 22.53 8.48 4.84
CA THR A 70 23.91 8.06 5.18
C THR A 70 23.97 6.74 5.94
N VAL A 71 22.84 6.22 6.41
CA VAL A 71 22.75 4.96 7.14
C VAL A 71 22.54 3.82 6.14
N LEU A 72 23.32 2.75 6.30
CA LEU A 72 23.19 1.56 5.47
C LEU A 72 21.93 0.77 5.84
N ALA A 73 21.20 0.32 4.81
CA ALA A 73 20.08 -0.59 4.93
C ALA A 73 20.01 -1.49 3.70
N LEU A 74 19.40 -2.66 3.86
CA LEU A 74 19.18 -3.60 2.76
C LEU A 74 18.04 -3.10 1.87
N GLN A 75 18.23 -3.24 0.56
CA GLN A 75 17.16 -3.02 -0.41
C GLN A 75 16.74 -4.36 -0.99
N THR A 76 15.44 -4.64 -0.95
CA THR A 76 14.85 -5.80 -1.60
C THR A 76 13.87 -5.35 -2.66
N CYS A 77 13.68 -6.20 -3.67
CA CYS A 77 12.85 -5.95 -4.82
C CYS A 77 11.78 -7.04 -4.93
N ARG A 78 10.53 -6.61 -5.11
CA ARG A 78 9.45 -7.53 -5.43
C ARG A 78 9.67 -8.07 -6.84
N THR A 79 9.28 -9.32 -7.08
CA THR A 79 9.31 -9.92 -8.42
C THR A 79 8.11 -9.47 -9.27
N THR A 80 7.03 -9.09 -8.60
CA THR A 80 5.82 -8.53 -9.21
C THR A 80 5.68 -7.05 -8.84
N PRO A 81 5.30 -6.17 -9.79
CA PRO A 81 5.06 -4.78 -9.47
C PRO A 81 3.92 -4.64 -8.46
N LEU A 82 3.96 -3.57 -7.67
CA LEU A 82 2.83 -3.13 -6.87
C LEU A 82 1.77 -2.64 -7.86
N MET A 83 0.55 -3.13 -7.71
CA MET A 83 -0.54 -2.64 -8.54
C MET A 83 -0.81 -1.19 -8.15
N THR A 84 -0.51 -0.27 -9.06
CA THR A 84 -0.71 1.16 -8.84
C THR A 84 -2.17 1.50 -9.12
N ALA A 85 -2.87 2.02 -8.11
CA ALA A 85 -4.20 2.57 -8.31
C ALA A 85 -4.10 3.78 -9.24
N SER A 86 -4.81 3.73 -10.36
CA SER A 86 -4.90 4.84 -11.31
C SER A 86 -6.28 5.49 -11.32
N GLN A 87 -7.30 4.79 -10.82
CA GLN A 87 -8.68 5.26 -10.85
C GLN A 87 -9.36 5.02 -9.50
N ILE A 88 -10.11 6.03 -9.04
CA ILE A 88 -11.04 5.90 -7.92
C ILE A 88 -12.44 5.98 -8.52
N THR A 89 -13.27 4.99 -8.23
CA THR A 89 -14.67 4.92 -8.65
C THR A 89 -15.57 4.99 -7.43
N LEU A 90 -16.60 5.83 -7.51
CA LEU A 90 -17.64 5.97 -6.49
C LEU A 90 -18.93 5.45 -7.10
N GLU A 91 -19.49 4.41 -6.47
CA GLU A 91 -20.72 3.77 -6.90
C GLU A 91 -21.70 3.71 -5.73
N ALA A 92 -23.01 3.71 -5.99
CA ALA A 92 -23.97 3.47 -4.92
C ALA A 92 -23.77 2.03 -4.39
N SER A 93 -23.86 1.84 -3.08
CA SER A 93 -23.74 0.49 -2.50
C SER A 93 -24.92 -0.40 -2.89
N ASP A 94 -26.09 0.21 -3.08
CA ASP A 94 -27.25 -0.41 -3.72
C ASP A 94 -27.35 0.05 -5.18
N PRO A 95 -27.15 -0.86 -6.17
CA PRO A 95 -27.28 -0.54 -7.58
C PRO A 95 -28.65 0.05 -7.94
N GLY A 96 -29.71 -0.28 -7.19
CA GLY A 96 -31.06 0.22 -7.42
C GLY A 96 -31.23 1.71 -7.08
N GLN A 97 -30.30 2.29 -6.32
CA GLN A 97 -30.28 3.72 -6.01
C GLN A 97 -29.45 4.54 -7.01
N PHE A 98 -28.66 3.89 -7.86
CA PHE A 98 -27.80 4.57 -8.82
C PHE A 98 -28.58 5.04 -10.04
N VAL A 99 -28.44 6.32 -10.37
CA VAL A 99 -29.06 6.93 -11.54
C VAL A 99 -27.96 7.58 -12.38
N SER A 100 -27.72 7.03 -13.56
CA SER A 100 -26.91 7.71 -14.58
C SER A 100 -27.74 8.84 -15.19
N ILE A 101 -27.25 10.07 -15.08
CA ILE A 101 -27.89 11.26 -15.65
C ILE A 101 -27.36 11.47 -17.07
N ASP A 102 -26.04 11.40 -17.24
CA ASP A 102 -25.35 11.41 -18.52
C ASP A 102 -23.99 10.68 -18.43
N SER A 103 -23.16 10.79 -19.48
CA SER A 103 -21.84 10.14 -19.54
C SER A 103 -20.81 10.68 -18.53
N THR A 104 -21.11 11.77 -17.85
CA THR A 104 -20.25 12.48 -16.90
C THR A 104 -20.90 12.66 -15.52
N LEU A 105 -22.23 12.63 -15.44
CA LEU A 105 -22.98 12.79 -14.19
C LEU A 105 -23.73 11.51 -13.81
N SER A 106 -23.53 11.13 -12.55
CA SER A 106 -24.31 10.10 -11.87
C SER A 106 -24.81 10.64 -10.53
N ALA A 107 -25.98 10.18 -10.11
CA ALA A 107 -26.61 10.54 -8.86
C ALA A 107 -27.03 9.30 -8.08
N VAL A 108 -27.16 9.46 -6.76
CA VAL A 108 -27.74 8.44 -5.89
C VAL A 108 -29.09 8.93 -5.38
N LYS A 109 -30.14 8.15 -5.63
CA LYS A 109 -31.51 8.47 -5.22
C LYS A 109 -31.79 7.87 -3.84
N ALA A 110 -32.14 8.73 -2.90
CA ALA A 110 -32.57 8.34 -1.56
C ALA A 110 -33.77 9.16 -1.10
N LYS A 111 -34.51 8.66 -0.11
CA LYS A 111 -35.60 9.43 0.50
C LYS A 111 -35.01 10.45 1.46
N LYS A 112 -35.73 11.55 1.66
CA LYS A 112 -35.34 12.58 2.62
C LYS A 112 -35.29 11.97 4.03
N GLY A 113 -34.13 12.03 4.67
CA GLY A 113 -33.89 11.47 6.00
C GLY A 113 -33.22 10.09 6.00
N ASP A 114 -33.09 9.43 4.85
CA ASP A 114 -32.37 8.16 4.72
C ASP A 114 -30.86 8.42 4.53
N GLU A 115 -30.03 7.55 5.11
CA GLU A 115 -28.58 7.54 4.84
C GLU A 115 -28.26 6.89 3.50
N VAL A 116 -27.28 7.45 2.78
CA VAL A 116 -26.80 6.93 1.50
C VAL A 116 -25.46 6.25 1.70
N SER A 117 -25.39 4.95 1.39
CA SER A 117 -24.14 4.21 1.40
C SER A 117 -23.48 4.25 0.03
N ILE A 118 -22.27 4.80 -0.05
CA ILE A 118 -21.45 4.83 -1.27
C ILE A 118 -20.31 3.82 -1.13
N ARG A 119 -20.12 3.01 -2.16
CA ARG A 119 -18.98 2.11 -2.28
C ARG A 119 -17.86 2.81 -3.02
N ILE A 120 -16.70 2.88 -2.38
CA ILE A 120 -15.47 3.38 -2.98
C ILE A 120 -14.67 2.17 -3.46
N SER A 121 -14.29 2.18 -4.74
CA SER A 121 -13.43 1.15 -5.32
C SER A 121 -12.25 1.79 -6.04
N THR A 122 -11.06 1.28 -5.79
CA THR A 122 -9.81 1.67 -6.48
C THR A 122 -9.48 0.66 -7.56
N LYS A 123 -9.20 1.14 -8.79
CA LYS A 123 -8.85 0.32 -9.96
C LYS A 123 -7.45 0.66 -10.49
N ASP A 124 -6.77 -0.34 -11.04
CA ASP A 124 -5.54 -0.16 -11.83
C ASP A 124 -5.85 0.40 -13.24
N ALA A 125 -4.80 0.60 -14.05
CA ALA A 125 -4.93 1.16 -15.40
C ALA A 125 -5.67 0.23 -16.38
N GLN A 126 -5.79 -1.04 -16.03
CA GLN A 126 -6.51 -2.07 -16.78
C GLN A 126 -7.97 -2.23 -16.28
N GLY A 127 -8.36 -1.52 -15.22
CA GLY A 127 -9.69 -1.58 -14.62
C GLY A 127 -9.87 -2.65 -13.55
N ASN A 128 -8.82 -3.37 -13.14
CA ASN A 128 -8.89 -4.36 -12.07
C ASN A 128 -8.88 -3.69 -10.71
N LEU A 129 -9.60 -4.27 -9.75
CA LEU A 129 -9.60 -3.78 -8.37
C LEU A 129 -8.22 -3.90 -7.73
N VAL A 130 -7.80 -2.86 -7.01
CA VAL A 130 -6.53 -2.80 -6.28
C VAL A 130 -6.76 -2.31 -4.86
N GLY A 131 -6.04 -2.90 -3.90
CA GLY A 131 -6.18 -2.60 -2.47
C GLY A 131 -7.05 -3.61 -1.71
N ILE A 132 -7.22 -3.40 -0.40
CA ILE A 132 -8.13 -4.20 0.43
C ILE A 132 -9.54 -3.69 0.14
N PRO A 133 -10.45 -4.50 -0.44
CA PRO A 133 -11.84 -4.10 -0.57
C PRO A 133 -12.44 -3.92 0.84
N PRO A 134 -13.29 -2.89 1.05
CA PRO A 134 -13.94 -2.66 2.33
C PRO A 134 -14.80 -3.84 2.78
#